data_AF-A0A017THT0-F1
#
_entry.id   AF-A0A017THT0-F1
#
_cell.length_a   1.000
_cell.length_b   1.000
_cell.length_c   1.000
_cell.angle_alpha   90.00
_cell.angle_beta   90.00
_cell.angle_gamma   90.00
#
_symmetry.space_group_name_H-M   'P 1'
#
loop_
_entity.id
_entity.type
_entity.pdbx_description
1 polymer ?
#
loop_
_entity_poly.entity_id
_entity_poly.type
_entity_poly.pdbx_seq_one_letter_code
_entity_poly.pdbx_strand_id
1 'polypeptide(L)'
;MTAHTRVLPLILLLACAPSAPPASSSAEAPAPSSAPSVGADLPSTAASNATAASASPSASSPTPPSPAQPPARDEIVDLSRFFAPAKLTGSFLVHQPRTGRTLRYNPERLRTRFTPASTFKIPNSLIAVETGVASGPEFAIAWDSTKAPKEAWWPEAWTRKEHTLESAFRNSVVWYYQEIARRIGPERMQTYLRQFDYGNQDTTPRIDTFWLSGGLRISPEEEVRFLQRFHEGKLGVSARATAAVKQILVLEDSSAYRLSGKTGTSAEDPARELGWLVGYVERGDDVAYYALNMEGPGIWKNFSPQKRVSLAREILQSLGFIPEGAAPPPAKAP
;
A
#
# COMPACT_ATOMS: atom_id res chain seq x y z
N MET A 1 16.27 -53.94 -36.52
CA MET A 1 16.55 -54.85 -35.38
C MET A 1 17.72 -54.22 -34.63
N THR A 2 17.69 -53.79 -33.38
CA THR A 2 16.87 -54.02 -32.18
C THR A 2 17.29 -52.89 -31.22
N ALA A 3 16.36 -52.04 -30.79
CA ALA A 3 15.69 -52.06 -29.49
C ALA A 3 16.42 -51.26 -28.38
N HIS A 4 15.66 -50.31 -27.83
CA HIS A 4 15.92 -49.45 -26.67
C HIS A 4 16.40 -50.19 -25.41
N THR A 5 17.03 -49.46 -24.47
CA THR A 5 16.50 -49.27 -23.10
C THR A 5 17.24 -48.12 -22.40
N ARG A 6 16.49 -47.11 -21.94
CA ARG A 6 16.92 -46.08 -20.99
C ARG A 6 16.78 -46.64 -19.57
N VAL A 7 17.73 -46.34 -18.68
CA VAL A 7 17.59 -46.53 -17.23
C VAL A 7 17.77 -45.18 -16.53
N LEU A 8 16.71 -44.73 -15.86
CA LEU A 8 16.69 -43.62 -14.91
C LEU A 8 17.21 -44.11 -13.55
N PRO A 9 17.92 -43.28 -12.76
CA PRO A 9 18.04 -43.52 -11.33
C PRO A 9 16.88 -42.87 -10.56
N LEU A 10 16.26 -43.72 -9.78
CA LEU A 10 15.25 -43.51 -8.75
C LEU A 10 15.81 -42.62 -7.62
N ILE A 11 15.23 -41.44 -7.38
CA ILE A 11 15.47 -40.66 -6.15
C ILE A 11 14.23 -40.75 -5.27
N LEU A 12 14.50 -41.20 -4.05
CA LEU A 12 13.60 -41.59 -2.99
C LEU A 12 12.78 -40.40 -2.46
N LEU A 13 11.46 -40.57 -2.42
CA LEU A 13 10.55 -39.77 -1.59
C LEU A 13 10.79 -40.10 -0.11
N LEU A 14 11.02 -39.08 0.72
CA LEU A 14 10.68 -39.12 2.14
C LEU A 14 9.66 -38.03 2.44
N ALA A 15 8.45 -38.47 2.79
CA ALA A 15 7.40 -37.65 3.36
C ALA A 15 7.23 -37.96 4.85
N CYS A 16 6.81 -36.94 5.59
CA CYS A 16 6.17 -36.93 6.92
C CYS A 16 7.01 -37.20 8.18
N ALA A 17 7.04 -36.20 9.07
CA ALA A 17 6.51 -36.35 10.42
C ALA A 17 6.02 -34.99 10.99
N PRO A 18 4.91 -34.97 11.75
CA PRO A 18 4.27 -33.77 12.31
C PRO A 18 4.79 -33.44 13.72
N SER A 19 4.85 -32.16 14.08
CA SER A 19 5.11 -31.73 15.46
C SER A 19 3.80 -31.35 16.16
N ALA A 20 3.52 -32.04 17.27
CA ALA A 20 2.36 -31.89 18.15
C ALA A 20 2.29 -30.52 18.87
N PRO A 21 1.09 -30.09 19.35
CA PRO A 21 0.92 -28.83 20.07
C PRO A 21 1.27 -28.97 21.56
N PRO A 22 1.68 -27.88 22.26
CA PRO A 22 1.76 -27.90 23.71
C PRO A 22 0.38 -27.73 24.36
N ALA A 23 0.28 -28.36 25.53
CA ALA A 23 -0.91 -28.66 26.29
C ALA A 23 -1.64 -27.45 26.90
N SER A 24 -2.95 -27.61 27.04
CA SER A 24 -3.85 -26.85 27.89
C SER A 24 -3.48 -26.99 29.37
N SER A 25 -3.44 -25.86 30.08
CA SER A 25 -3.60 -25.82 31.53
C SER A 25 -4.71 -24.82 31.85
N SER A 26 -5.83 -25.37 32.32
CA SER A 26 -6.97 -24.66 32.86
C SER A 26 -6.72 -24.35 34.34
N ALA A 27 -6.98 -23.10 34.74
CA ALA A 27 -7.28 -22.76 36.13
C ALA A 27 -8.40 -21.70 36.15
N GLU A 28 -9.60 -22.14 36.48
CA GLU A 28 -10.69 -21.40 37.15
C GLU A 28 -10.17 -20.69 38.42
N ALA A 29 -10.72 -19.61 38.99
CA ALA A 29 -11.93 -18.77 38.91
C ALA A 29 -11.60 -17.47 39.75
N PRO A 30 -12.50 -16.56 40.20
CA PRO A 30 -13.94 -16.36 39.96
C PRO A 30 -14.37 -14.90 39.64
N ALA A 31 -15.62 -14.71 39.22
CA ALA A 31 -16.45 -13.52 39.45
C ALA A 31 -17.59 -13.93 40.43
N PRO A 32 -18.41 -13.05 41.06
CA PRO A 32 -18.69 -11.64 40.75
C PRO A 32 -18.84 -10.69 41.98
N SER A 33 -19.06 -9.38 41.76
CA SER A 33 -19.94 -8.56 42.61
C SER A 33 -20.23 -7.16 42.04
N SER A 34 -21.52 -6.94 41.74
CA SER A 34 -22.39 -5.80 42.10
C SER A 34 -21.91 -4.34 42.04
N ALA A 35 -22.67 -3.54 41.29
CA ALA A 35 -22.76 -2.08 41.36
C ALA A 35 -23.32 -1.56 42.71
N PRO A 36 -23.32 -0.23 42.93
CA PRO A 36 -24.61 0.46 42.74
C PRO A 36 -24.52 1.81 42.01
N SER A 37 -25.70 2.18 41.49
CA SER A 37 -26.12 3.43 40.85
C SER A 37 -26.45 4.55 41.85
N VAL A 38 -26.14 5.79 41.50
CA VAL A 38 -26.77 7.05 41.98
C VAL A 38 -26.59 8.04 40.81
N GLY A 39 -27.58 8.65 40.13
CA GLY A 39 -28.76 9.41 40.59
C GLY A 39 -28.32 10.87 40.85
N ALA A 40 -28.32 11.83 39.94
CA ALA A 40 -29.45 12.55 39.34
C ALA A 40 -29.08 14.07 39.34
N ASP A 41 -29.86 14.86 38.58
CA ASP A 41 -30.09 16.31 38.69
C ASP A 41 -29.15 17.31 37.98
N LEU A 42 -29.62 17.71 36.80
CA LEU A 42 -29.59 19.09 36.26
C LEU A 42 -30.38 20.04 37.17
N PRO A 43 -30.16 21.36 37.06
CA PRO A 43 -31.28 22.16 36.59
C PRO A 43 -30.93 23.19 35.51
N SER A 44 -31.90 23.34 34.61
CA SER A 44 -32.07 24.44 33.68
C SER A 44 -32.49 25.71 34.42
N THR A 45 -32.00 26.87 34.00
CA THR A 45 -32.76 28.13 34.13
C THR A 45 -32.60 28.97 32.88
N ALA A 46 -33.65 29.75 32.62
CA ALA A 46 -34.08 30.22 31.33
C ALA A 46 -33.52 31.60 30.96
N ALA A 47 -33.54 31.83 29.66
CA ALA A 47 -33.90 33.04 28.93
C ALA A 47 -33.70 34.43 29.60
N SER A 48 -32.99 35.29 28.87
CA SER A 48 -33.30 36.72 28.82
C SER A 48 -33.14 37.22 27.39
N ASN A 49 -34.28 37.67 26.84
CA ASN A 49 -34.39 38.42 25.59
C ASN A 49 -33.76 39.81 25.76
N ALA A 50 -33.04 40.28 24.75
CA ALA A 50 -32.92 41.70 24.46
C ALA A 50 -32.75 41.92 22.94
N THR A 51 -33.47 42.93 22.49
CA THR A 51 -33.90 43.31 21.15
C THR A 51 -32.82 43.94 20.26
N ALA A 52 -32.91 43.57 18.97
CA ALA A 52 -32.85 44.39 17.75
C ALA A 52 -31.65 45.33 17.46
N ALA A 53 -30.96 45.02 16.36
CA ALA A 53 -30.65 46.00 15.31
C ALA A 53 -30.61 45.30 13.94
N SER A 54 -31.49 45.74 13.04
CA SER A 54 -31.63 45.30 11.66
C SER A 54 -30.47 45.83 10.82
N ALA A 55 -29.72 44.93 10.18
CA ALA A 55 -28.83 45.25 9.07
C ALA A 55 -29.29 44.44 7.85
N SER A 56 -29.64 45.13 6.77
CA SER A 56 -30.09 44.57 5.51
C SER A 56 -29.02 43.64 4.89
N PRO A 57 -29.38 42.45 4.38
CA PRO A 57 -28.44 41.66 3.59
C PRO A 57 -28.35 42.25 2.18
N SER A 58 -27.16 42.73 1.80
CA SER A 58 -26.81 42.96 0.40
C SER A 58 -26.99 41.67 -0.39
N ALA A 59 -27.80 41.73 -1.45
CA ALA A 59 -27.98 40.64 -2.38
C ALA A 59 -26.66 40.38 -3.13
N SER A 60 -25.92 39.35 -2.70
CA SER A 60 -24.82 38.79 -3.48
C SER A 60 -25.42 38.02 -4.66
N SER A 61 -25.07 38.43 -5.88
CA SER A 61 -25.42 37.73 -7.12
C SER A 61 -25.07 36.24 -7.03
N PRO A 62 -25.90 35.33 -7.57
CA PRO A 62 -25.56 33.91 -7.56
C PRO A 62 -24.32 33.67 -8.43
N THR A 63 -23.30 33.07 -7.82
CA THR A 63 -22.15 32.50 -8.53
C THR A 63 -22.66 31.56 -9.63
N PRO A 64 -22.18 31.66 -10.88
CA PRO A 64 -22.58 30.73 -11.91
C PRO A 64 -22.26 29.28 -11.47
N PRO A 65 -23.12 28.30 -11.79
CA PRO A 65 -22.84 26.92 -11.46
C PRO A 65 -21.51 26.52 -12.11
N SER A 66 -20.65 25.90 -11.30
CA SER A 66 -19.41 25.29 -11.79
C SER A 66 -19.74 24.39 -12.98
N PRO A 67 -18.92 24.38 -14.06
CA PRO A 67 -19.19 23.55 -15.23
C PRO A 67 -19.45 22.11 -14.78
N ALA A 68 -20.57 21.53 -15.22
CA ALA A 68 -20.89 20.14 -14.94
C ALA A 68 -19.69 19.27 -15.35
N GLN A 69 -19.15 18.51 -14.40
CA GLN A 69 -18.03 17.60 -14.68
C GLN A 69 -18.43 16.68 -15.86
N PRO A 70 -17.51 16.41 -16.81
CA PRO A 70 -17.76 15.43 -17.86
C PRO A 70 -18.26 14.12 -17.25
N PRO A 71 -19.19 13.38 -17.90
CA PRO A 71 -19.67 12.12 -17.36
C PRO A 71 -18.48 11.20 -17.12
N ALA A 72 -18.39 10.67 -15.90
CA ALA A 72 -17.37 9.70 -15.52
C ALA A 72 -17.36 8.56 -16.54
N ARG A 73 -16.19 8.27 -17.12
CA ARG A 73 -16.00 7.19 -18.08
C ARG A 73 -15.32 6.04 -17.37
N ASP A 74 -16.07 5.00 -17.02
CA ASP A 74 -15.52 3.73 -16.57
C ASP A 74 -15.41 2.80 -17.79
N GLU A 75 -14.18 2.57 -18.25
CA GLU A 75 -13.88 1.86 -19.48
C GLU A 75 -13.03 0.61 -19.21
N ILE A 76 -13.43 -0.50 -19.82
CA ILE A 76 -12.59 -1.70 -19.87
C ILE A 76 -11.65 -1.57 -21.07
N VAL A 77 -10.35 -1.66 -20.82
CA VAL A 77 -9.31 -1.55 -21.84
C VAL A 77 -8.57 -2.88 -22.01
N ASP A 78 -8.09 -3.15 -23.22
CA ASP A 78 -7.23 -4.31 -23.48
C ASP A 78 -5.75 -3.93 -23.32
N LEU A 79 -5.11 -4.53 -22.32
CA LEU A 79 -3.67 -4.40 -22.04
C LEU A 79 -2.97 -5.75 -22.13
N SER A 80 -3.60 -6.77 -22.71
CA SER A 80 -3.07 -8.14 -22.82
C SER A 80 -1.67 -8.20 -23.42
N ARG A 81 -1.36 -7.32 -24.39
CA ARG A 81 -0.03 -7.18 -25.00
C ARG A 81 1.13 -6.97 -24.01
N PHE A 82 0.85 -6.39 -22.85
CA PHE A 82 1.85 -6.13 -21.80
C PHE A 82 2.15 -7.34 -20.91
N PHE A 83 1.25 -8.33 -20.89
CA PHE A 83 1.32 -9.47 -19.96
C PHE A 83 1.49 -10.82 -20.67
N ALA A 84 0.84 -10.98 -21.84
CA ALA A 84 0.82 -12.22 -22.60
C ALA A 84 2.21 -12.74 -23.02
N PRO A 85 3.17 -11.90 -23.46
CA PRO A 85 4.51 -12.38 -23.85
C PRO A 85 5.26 -13.08 -22.71
N ALA A 86 4.99 -12.68 -21.47
CA ALA A 86 5.59 -13.26 -20.28
C ALA A 86 4.68 -14.29 -19.58
N LYS A 87 3.54 -14.65 -20.19
CA LYS A 87 2.54 -15.58 -19.63
C LYS A 87 2.08 -15.19 -18.22
N LEU A 88 1.93 -13.88 -17.97
CA LEU A 88 1.48 -13.37 -16.68
C LEU A 88 -0.03 -13.13 -16.66
N THR A 89 -0.65 -13.37 -15.52
CA THR A 89 -1.99 -12.90 -15.22
C THR A 89 -1.89 -11.51 -14.59
N GLY A 90 -2.23 -10.48 -15.36
CA GLY A 90 -2.16 -9.08 -14.92
C GLY A 90 -3.52 -8.44 -14.70
N SER A 91 -3.52 -7.36 -13.92
CA SER A 91 -4.57 -6.35 -13.88
C SER A 91 -3.97 -4.96 -13.75
N PHE A 92 -4.69 -3.98 -14.27
CA PHE A 92 -4.29 -2.58 -14.18
C PHE A 92 -5.51 -1.70 -13.99
N LEU A 93 -5.43 -0.78 -13.04
CA LEU A 93 -6.43 0.24 -12.78
C LEU A 93 -5.76 1.59 -12.82
N VAL A 94 -6.38 2.57 -13.48
CA VAL A 94 -6.03 3.99 -13.34
C VAL A 94 -7.30 4.83 -13.22
N HIS A 95 -7.33 5.72 -12.24
CA HIS A 95 -8.45 6.61 -11.93
C HIS A 95 -7.98 8.06 -11.84
N GLN A 96 -8.59 8.95 -12.61
CA GLN A 96 -8.35 10.39 -12.58
C GLN A 96 -9.62 11.11 -12.10
N PRO A 97 -9.68 11.55 -10.83
CA PRO A 97 -10.91 12.11 -10.27
C PRO A 97 -11.40 13.37 -10.97
N ARG A 98 -10.49 14.26 -11.42
CA ARG A 98 -10.85 15.56 -12.02
C ARG A 98 -11.72 15.40 -13.27
N THR A 99 -11.48 14.35 -14.06
CA THR A 99 -12.20 14.04 -15.30
C THR A 99 -13.22 12.91 -15.12
N GLY A 100 -13.25 12.26 -13.96
CA GLY A 100 -14.02 11.04 -13.73
C GLY A 100 -13.58 9.83 -14.56
N ARG A 101 -12.43 9.91 -15.25
CA ARG A 101 -11.95 8.84 -16.13
C ARG A 101 -11.34 7.70 -15.32
N THR A 102 -11.86 6.48 -15.51
CA THR A 102 -11.39 5.24 -14.89
C THR A 102 -11.18 4.20 -15.97
N LEU A 103 -9.96 3.66 -16.08
CA LEU A 103 -9.64 2.60 -17.05
C LEU A 103 -9.25 1.33 -16.31
N ARG A 104 -9.80 0.20 -16.77
CA ARG A 104 -9.68 -1.10 -16.10
C ARG A 104 -9.24 -2.18 -17.07
N TYR A 105 -8.20 -2.91 -16.68
CA TYR A 105 -7.82 -4.17 -17.30
C TYR A 105 -7.95 -5.30 -16.29
N ASN A 106 -8.67 -6.35 -16.67
CA ASN A 106 -9.01 -7.51 -15.82
C ASN A 106 -9.78 -7.13 -14.53
N PRO A 107 -11.03 -6.65 -14.66
CA PRO A 107 -11.80 -6.08 -13.55
C PRO A 107 -12.14 -7.09 -12.43
N GLU A 108 -12.22 -8.38 -12.73
CA GLU A 108 -12.40 -9.42 -11.70
C GLU A 108 -11.20 -9.50 -10.77
N ARG A 109 -9.98 -9.49 -11.34
CA ARG A 109 -8.75 -9.44 -10.55
C ARG A 109 -8.60 -8.12 -9.80
N LEU A 110 -9.10 -7.01 -10.33
CA LEU A 110 -9.09 -5.70 -9.64
C LEU A 110 -9.86 -5.69 -8.31
N ARG A 111 -10.86 -6.59 -8.16
CA ARG A 111 -11.66 -6.78 -6.94
C ARG A 111 -11.11 -7.89 -6.03
N THR A 112 -10.15 -8.68 -6.52
CA THR A 112 -9.55 -9.77 -5.76
C THR A 112 -8.50 -9.22 -4.80
N ARG A 113 -8.55 -9.61 -3.52
CA ARG A 113 -7.57 -9.18 -2.52
C ARG A 113 -6.35 -10.11 -2.48
N PHE A 114 -5.15 -9.54 -2.44
CA PHE A 114 -3.88 -10.26 -2.31
C PHE A 114 -3.05 -9.68 -1.16
N THR A 115 -1.97 -10.36 -0.77
CA THR A 115 -1.01 -9.76 0.18
C THR A 115 -0.43 -8.48 -0.42
N PRO A 116 -0.39 -7.34 0.31
CA PRO A 116 0.20 -6.11 -0.19
C PRO A 116 1.73 -6.22 -0.34
N ALA A 117 2.37 -7.12 0.41
CA ALA A 117 3.82 -7.19 0.51
C ALA A 117 4.42 -5.80 0.78
N SER A 118 5.42 -5.38 0.01
CA SER A 118 6.07 -4.08 0.24
C SER A 118 5.26 -2.84 -0.14
N THR A 119 4.07 -2.95 -0.75
CA THR A 119 3.19 -1.76 -0.91
C THR A 119 2.70 -1.23 0.44
N PHE A 120 2.58 -2.13 1.43
CA PHE A 120 2.24 -1.78 2.81
C PHE A 120 3.22 -0.81 3.49
N LYS A 121 4.41 -0.60 2.91
CA LYS A 121 5.34 0.42 3.40
C LYS A 121 4.73 1.82 3.34
N ILE A 122 3.77 2.09 2.45
CA ILE A 122 3.06 3.38 2.38
C ILE A 122 2.27 3.67 3.66
N PRO A 123 1.25 2.86 4.05
CA PRO A 123 0.55 3.08 5.32
C PRO A 123 1.48 2.93 6.53
N ASN A 124 2.45 2.02 6.50
CA ASN A 124 3.38 1.85 7.63
C ASN A 124 4.23 3.12 7.88
N SER A 125 4.81 3.73 6.84
CA SER A 125 5.50 5.03 6.96
C SER A 125 4.57 6.12 7.46
N LEU A 126 3.33 6.16 6.97
CA LEU A 126 2.36 7.18 7.38
C LEU A 126 2.03 7.09 8.87
N ILE A 127 1.76 5.89 9.36
CA ILE A 127 1.48 5.61 10.78
C ILE A 127 2.72 5.91 11.63
N ALA A 128 3.91 5.54 11.18
CA ALA A 128 5.15 5.78 11.90
C ALA A 128 5.38 7.28 12.13
N VAL A 129 5.19 8.09 11.08
CA VAL A 129 5.36 9.55 11.20
C VAL A 129 4.26 10.16 12.05
N GLU A 130 3.01 9.76 11.84
CA GLU A 130 1.86 10.28 12.59
C GLU A 130 1.95 10.00 14.08
N THR A 131 2.36 8.79 14.45
CA THR A 131 2.48 8.36 15.86
C THR A 131 3.78 8.85 16.53
N GLY A 132 4.63 9.58 15.81
CA GLY A 132 5.92 10.05 16.31
C GLY A 132 6.99 8.95 16.45
N VAL A 133 6.72 7.72 16.01
CA VAL A 133 7.70 6.63 15.96
C VAL A 133 8.86 6.97 15.02
N ALA A 134 8.56 7.68 13.93
CA ALA A 134 9.55 8.26 13.03
C ALA A 134 9.39 9.78 12.97
N SER A 135 10.49 10.52 13.03
CA SER A 135 10.47 11.99 12.92
C SER A 135 10.17 12.47 11.49
N GLY A 136 10.46 11.65 10.46
CA GLY A 136 10.27 11.99 9.05
C GLY A 136 11.17 11.15 8.14
N PRO A 137 11.45 11.62 6.90
CA PRO A 137 12.27 10.90 5.92
C PRO A 137 13.67 10.53 6.41
N GLU A 138 14.30 11.40 7.20
CA GLU A 138 15.66 11.20 7.74
C GLU A 138 15.73 10.31 8.99
N PHE A 139 14.60 9.81 9.49
CA PHE A 139 14.60 8.98 10.69
C PHE A 139 15.40 7.68 10.48
N ALA A 140 16.56 7.57 11.14
CA ALA A 140 17.48 6.47 10.98
C ALA A 140 17.27 5.34 12.00
N ILE A 141 17.44 4.10 11.54
CA ILE A 141 17.57 2.91 12.40
C ILE A 141 18.82 2.16 11.97
N ALA A 142 19.71 1.91 12.94
CA ALA A 142 20.89 1.08 12.74
C ALA A 142 20.50 -0.39 12.50
N TRP A 143 21.19 -1.04 11.57
CA TRP A 143 21.03 -2.46 11.34
C TRP A 143 21.65 -3.26 12.49
N ASP A 144 20.82 -4.06 13.16
CA ASP A 144 21.25 -5.01 14.18
C ASP A 144 21.20 -6.42 13.57
N SER A 145 22.37 -6.94 13.19
CA SER A 145 22.50 -8.25 12.58
C SER A 145 22.12 -9.41 13.51
N THR A 146 22.01 -9.17 14.82
CA THR A 146 21.55 -10.18 15.78
C THR A 146 20.03 -10.34 15.76
N LYS A 147 19.30 -9.26 15.48
CA LYS A 147 17.84 -9.25 15.34
C LYS A 147 17.38 -9.53 13.91
N ALA A 148 18.19 -9.14 12.94
CA ALA A 148 17.90 -9.29 11.52
C ALA A 148 19.15 -9.83 10.80
N PRO A 149 19.44 -11.14 10.93
CA PRO A 149 20.60 -11.76 10.31
C PRO A 149 20.51 -11.65 8.78
N LYS A 150 21.65 -11.38 8.12
CA LYS A 150 21.73 -11.30 6.66
C LYS A 150 21.36 -12.65 6.06
N GLU A 151 20.39 -12.66 5.16
CA GLU A 151 20.05 -13.84 4.37
C GLU A 151 20.72 -13.80 3.00
N ALA A 152 20.94 -14.97 2.39
CA ALA A 152 21.67 -15.08 1.12
C ALA A 152 20.99 -14.33 -0.05
N TRP A 153 19.67 -14.16 0.01
CA TRP A 153 18.89 -13.47 -1.03
C TRP A 153 18.82 -11.96 -0.82
N TRP A 154 19.33 -11.41 0.29
CA TRP A 154 19.25 -9.98 0.57
C TRP A 154 20.04 -9.17 -0.46
N PRO A 155 19.44 -8.11 -1.02
CA PRO A 155 20.19 -7.12 -1.78
C PRO A 155 21.28 -6.49 -0.91
N GLU A 156 22.45 -6.21 -1.50
CA GLU A 156 23.54 -5.51 -0.79
C GLU A 156 23.10 -4.15 -0.23
N ALA A 157 22.10 -3.51 -0.86
CA ALA A 157 21.52 -2.29 -0.35
C ALA A 157 20.96 -2.39 1.08
N TRP A 158 20.64 -3.59 1.59
CA TRP A 158 20.07 -3.85 2.93
C TRP A 158 21.11 -4.03 4.03
N THR A 159 22.38 -4.22 3.66
CA THR A 159 23.50 -4.48 4.61
C THR A 159 24.20 -3.19 5.04
N ARG A 160 23.66 -2.02 4.65
CA ARG A 160 24.13 -0.73 5.14
C ARG A 160 24.04 -0.69 6.67
N LYS A 161 24.99 0.00 7.30
CA LYS A 161 25.06 0.14 8.77
C LYS A 161 23.78 0.69 9.38
N GLU A 162 23.09 1.56 8.64
CA GLU A 162 21.78 2.10 8.98
C GLU A 162 20.99 2.45 7.73
N HIS A 163 19.69 2.64 7.91
CA HIS A 163 18.81 3.20 6.92
C HIS A 163 17.97 4.32 7.52
N THR A 164 17.80 5.41 6.78
CA THR A 164 16.72 6.37 6.98
C THR A 164 15.38 5.81 6.49
N LEU A 165 14.24 6.40 6.89
CA LEU A 165 12.91 6.02 6.38
C LEU A 165 12.87 6.10 4.85
N GLU A 166 13.46 7.15 4.26
CA GLU A 166 13.56 7.33 2.81
C GLU A 166 14.38 6.21 2.15
N SER A 167 15.61 5.96 2.62
CA SER A 167 16.47 4.95 2.02
C SER A 167 15.90 3.54 2.21
N ALA A 168 15.26 3.25 3.35
CA ALA A 168 14.57 2.00 3.61
C ALA A 168 13.36 1.81 2.68
N PHE A 169 12.59 2.88 2.45
CA PHE A 169 11.44 2.87 1.53
C PHE A 169 11.89 2.56 0.11
N ARG A 170 12.89 3.30 -0.40
CA ARG A 170 13.45 3.17 -1.75
C ARG A 170 14.03 1.77 -1.99
N ASN A 171 14.80 1.25 -1.05
CA ASN A 171 15.43 -0.07 -1.17
C ASN A 171 14.52 -1.21 -0.67
N SER A 172 13.30 -0.92 -0.24
CA SER A 172 12.32 -1.87 0.29
C SER A 172 12.82 -2.71 1.48
N VAL A 173 13.69 -2.15 2.31
CA VAL A 173 14.38 -2.83 3.43
C VAL A 173 13.37 -3.40 4.43
N VAL A 174 13.18 -4.71 4.45
CA VAL A 174 12.11 -5.32 5.26
C VAL A 174 12.39 -5.18 6.75
N TRP A 175 13.61 -5.49 7.20
CA TRP A 175 13.95 -5.45 8.64
C TRP A 175 13.69 -4.08 9.29
N TYR A 176 13.87 -2.98 8.53
CA TYR A 176 13.58 -1.63 9.00
C TYR A 176 12.09 -1.45 9.28
N TYR A 177 11.23 -1.90 8.35
CA TYR A 177 9.78 -1.76 8.48
C TYR A 177 9.17 -2.75 9.49
N GLN A 178 9.84 -3.88 9.73
CA GLN A 178 9.53 -4.77 10.84
C GLN A 178 9.79 -4.08 12.19
N GLU A 179 10.91 -3.38 12.30
CA GLU A 179 11.23 -2.61 13.51
C GLU A 179 10.26 -1.44 13.72
N ILE A 180 9.91 -0.70 12.66
CA ILE A 180 8.88 0.33 12.72
C ILE A 180 7.53 -0.27 13.20
N ALA A 181 7.10 -1.40 12.64
CA ALA A 181 5.84 -2.02 13.02
C ALA A 181 5.82 -2.45 14.50
N ARG A 182 6.93 -3.01 15.01
CA ARG A 182 7.10 -3.32 16.44
C ARG A 182 7.02 -2.07 17.31
N ARG A 183 7.66 -0.98 16.90
CA ARG A 183 7.59 0.31 17.63
C ARG A 183 6.21 0.94 17.60
N ILE A 184 5.45 0.79 16.51
CA ILE A 184 4.04 1.20 16.44
C ILE A 184 3.20 0.35 17.39
N GLY A 185 3.39 -0.96 17.39
CA GLY A 185 2.63 -1.91 18.22
C GLY A 185 1.25 -2.25 17.62
N PRO A 186 0.65 -3.38 18.04
CA PRO A 186 -0.55 -3.93 17.43
C PRO A 186 -1.79 -3.03 17.57
N GLU A 187 -2.00 -2.39 18.72
CA GLU A 187 -3.20 -1.60 18.99
C GLU A 187 -3.27 -0.36 18.09
N ARG A 188 -2.15 0.37 17.97
CA ARG A 188 -2.06 1.55 17.10
C ARG A 188 -2.14 1.16 15.64
N MET A 189 -1.43 0.09 15.23
CA MET A 189 -1.47 -0.40 13.85
C MET A 189 -2.91 -0.73 13.44
N GLN A 190 -3.61 -1.55 14.23
CA GLN A 190 -5.00 -1.92 13.95
C GLN A 190 -5.93 -0.71 13.89
N THR A 191 -5.73 0.28 14.77
CA THR A 191 -6.53 1.52 14.79
C THR A 191 -6.40 2.29 13.48
N TYR A 192 -5.18 2.49 13.00
CA TYR A 192 -4.97 3.20 11.73
C TYR A 192 -5.42 2.39 10.51
N LEU A 193 -5.26 1.06 10.50
CA LEU A 193 -5.78 0.25 9.38
C LEU A 193 -7.30 0.34 9.26
N ARG A 194 -8.02 0.37 10.39
CA ARG A 194 -9.48 0.66 10.41
C ARG A 194 -9.77 2.06 9.88
N GLN A 195 -9.06 3.07 10.38
CA GLN A 195 -9.24 4.47 9.95
C GLN A 195 -9.00 4.67 8.45
N PHE A 196 -8.00 3.98 7.90
CA PHE A 196 -7.65 4.02 6.49
C PHE A 196 -8.57 3.17 5.62
N ASP A 197 -9.40 2.32 6.23
CA ASP A 197 -10.17 1.28 5.53
C ASP A 197 -9.25 0.42 4.64
N TYR A 198 -8.13 -0.05 5.19
CA TYR A 198 -7.07 -0.68 4.41
C TYR A 198 -7.29 -2.20 4.25
N GLY A 199 -7.97 -2.57 3.16
CA GLY A 199 -8.19 -3.97 2.79
C GLY A 199 -9.05 -4.72 3.81
N ASN A 200 -8.63 -5.94 4.19
CA ASN A 200 -9.29 -6.71 5.25
C ASN A 200 -8.82 -6.36 6.67
N GLN A 201 -7.82 -5.47 6.80
CA GLN A 201 -7.33 -4.95 8.09
C GLN A 201 -6.82 -6.03 9.06
N ASP A 202 -6.44 -7.20 8.56
CA ASP A 202 -5.98 -8.33 9.37
C ASP A 202 -4.48 -8.24 9.67
N THR A 203 -4.12 -7.99 10.94
CA THR A 203 -2.72 -7.92 11.39
C THR A 203 -2.18 -9.21 11.99
N THR A 204 -2.86 -10.35 11.78
CA THR A 204 -2.42 -11.66 12.29
C THR A 204 -1.36 -12.30 11.38
N PRO A 205 -0.55 -13.25 11.89
CA PRO A 205 -0.41 -13.63 13.31
C PRO A 205 0.56 -12.74 14.09
N ARG A 206 1.40 -11.95 13.41
CA ARG A 206 2.47 -11.17 14.04
C ARG A 206 2.55 -9.75 13.48
N ILE A 207 2.77 -8.80 14.38
CA ILE A 207 2.83 -7.36 14.08
C ILE A 207 3.91 -6.98 13.07
N ASP A 208 4.92 -7.81 12.86
CA ASP A 208 6.05 -7.53 11.97
C ASP A 208 6.11 -8.44 10.73
N THR A 209 5.09 -9.28 10.49
CA THR A 209 5.02 -10.11 9.28
C THR A 209 3.64 -10.13 8.61
N PHE A 210 2.62 -9.48 9.19
CA PHE A 210 1.24 -9.60 8.72
C PHE A 210 1.01 -9.18 7.26
N TRP A 211 1.79 -8.23 6.75
CA TRP A 211 1.72 -7.76 5.36
C TRP A 211 2.59 -8.55 4.38
N LEU A 212 3.43 -9.47 4.88
CA LEU A 212 4.29 -10.32 4.05
C LEU A 212 3.58 -11.66 3.83
N SER A 213 3.51 -12.43 4.92
CA SER A 213 3.07 -13.83 4.97
C SER A 213 1.87 -14.06 5.89
N GLY A 214 1.33 -12.98 6.47
CA GLY A 214 0.20 -13.07 7.40
C GLY A 214 -1.15 -12.85 6.73
N GLY A 215 -2.10 -12.34 7.50
CA GLY A 215 -3.51 -12.25 7.12
C GLY A 215 -3.91 -11.06 6.25
N LEU A 216 -3.10 -9.99 6.19
CA LEU A 216 -3.50 -8.76 5.50
C LEU A 216 -3.67 -8.98 3.99
N ARG A 217 -4.84 -8.62 3.47
CA ARG A 217 -5.17 -8.69 2.06
C ARG A 217 -5.82 -7.38 1.59
N ILE A 218 -5.41 -6.90 0.43
CA ILE A 218 -5.96 -5.71 -0.24
C ILE A 218 -6.04 -5.93 -1.75
N SER A 219 -7.07 -5.39 -2.38
CA SER A 219 -7.30 -5.44 -3.82
C SER A 219 -6.70 -4.22 -4.54
N PRO A 220 -6.43 -4.31 -5.86
CA PRO A 220 -6.01 -3.15 -6.65
C PRO A 220 -6.97 -1.95 -6.57
N GLU A 221 -8.28 -2.19 -6.52
CA GLU A 221 -9.27 -1.11 -6.31
C GLU A 221 -9.16 -0.45 -4.95
N GLU A 222 -8.91 -1.23 -3.90
CA GLU A 222 -8.71 -0.72 -2.54
C GLU A 222 -7.39 0.07 -2.43
N GLU A 223 -6.31 -0.38 -3.07
CA GLU A 223 -5.05 0.38 -3.13
C GLU A 223 -5.26 1.74 -3.79
N VAL A 224 -6.00 1.81 -4.91
CA VAL A 224 -6.31 3.08 -5.58
C VAL A 224 -7.18 4.00 -4.69
N ARG A 225 -8.20 3.46 -4.01
CA ARG A 225 -9.01 4.25 -3.07
C ARG A 225 -8.19 4.77 -1.90
N PHE A 226 -7.32 3.94 -1.33
CA PHE A 226 -6.41 4.34 -0.26
C PHE A 226 -5.47 5.45 -0.73
N LEU A 227 -4.85 5.30 -1.90
CA LEU A 227 -3.91 6.27 -2.48
C LEU A 227 -4.58 7.61 -2.78
N GLN A 228 -5.81 7.61 -3.26
CA GLN A 228 -6.58 8.83 -3.46
C GLN A 228 -6.81 9.55 -2.13
N ARG A 229 -7.33 8.84 -1.12
CA ARG A 229 -7.55 9.44 0.22
C ARG A 229 -6.24 9.91 0.85
N PHE A 230 -5.16 9.16 0.68
CA PHE A 230 -3.81 9.54 1.13
C PHE A 230 -3.37 10.85 0.48
N HIS A 231 -3.44 10.92 -0.85
CA HIS A 231 -2.97 12.08 -1.58
C HIS A 231 -3.80 13.33 -1.28
N GLU A 232 -5.11 13.19 -1.13
CA GLU A 232 -6.03 14.28 -0.80
C GLU A 232 -6.04 14.65 0.70
N GLY A 233 -5.23 14.00 1.55
CA GLY A 233 -5.18 14.28 2.99
C GLY A 233 -6.43 13.82 3.76
N LYS A 234 -7.22 12.90 3.19
CA LYS A 234 -8.50 12.40 3.72
C LYS A 234 -8.37 11.09 4.52
N LEU A 235 -7.17 10.81 5.02
CA LEU A 235 -6.92 9.66 5.89
C LEU A 235 -7.04 9.99 7.38
N GLY A 236 -7.23 11.26 7.76
CA GLY A 236 -7.30 11.66 9.17
C GLY A 236 -5.94 11.63 9.89
N VAL A 237 -4.86 11.87 9.15
CA VAL A 237 -3.50 12.04 9.68
C VAL A 237 -3.04 13.47 9.40
N SER A 238 -1.97 13.91 10.07
CA SER A 238 -1.41 15.24 9.88
C SER A 238 -0.94 15.50 8.44
N ALA A 239 -1.02 16.77 8.02
CA ALA A 239 -0.42 17.22 6.77
C ALA A 239 1.10 16.95 6.74
N ARG A 240 1.76 17.02 7.90
CA ARG A 240 3.18 16.68 8.07
C ARG A 240 3.46 15.22 7.70
N ALA A 241 2.70 14.27 8.24
CA ALA A 241 2.87 12.86 7.93
C ALA A 241 2.60 12.57 6.44
N THR A 242 1.54 13.17 5.89
CA THR A 242 1.21 13.06 4.46
C THR A 242 2.35 13.59 3.58
N ALA A 243 2.87 14.79 3.85
CA ALA A 243 3.97 15.38 3.09
C ALA A 243 5.26 14.55 3.15
N ALA A 244 5.62 14.05 4.34
CA ALA A 244 6.79 13.20 4.52
C ALA A 244 6.71 11.91 3.68
N VAL A 245 5.54 11.26 3.64
CA VAL A 245 5.36 10.05 2.83
C VAL A 245 5.30 10.37 1.34
N LYS A 246 4.67 11.49 0.93
CA LYS A 246 4.69 11.92 -0.48
C LYS A 246 6.12 12.14 -0.99
N GLN A 247 7.00 12.72 -0.16
CA GLN A 247 8.41 12.94 -0.52
C GLN A 247 9.14 11.64 -0.86
N ILE A 248 9.01 10.61 -0.02
CA ILE A 248 9.74 9.34 -0.21
C ILE A 248 9.10 8.43 -1.27
N LEU A 249 7.89 8.76 -1.74
CA LEU A 249 7.14 7.98 -2.73
C LEU A 249 7.63 8.20 -4.18
N VAL A 250 8.37 9.28 -4.41
CA VAL A 250 8.74 9.75 -5.74
C VAL A 250 9.69 8.78 -6.43
N LEU A 251 9.31 8.32 -7.61
CA LEU A 251 10.11 7.44 -8.48
C LEU A 251 10.78 8.26 -9.59
N GLU A 252 10.03 9.18 -10.20
CA GLU A 252 10.51 10.07 -11.25
C GLU A 252 9.94 11.47 -11.01
N ASP A 253 10.78 12.49 -11.21
CA ASP A 253 10.42 13.90 -11.06
C ASP A 253 10.97 14.66 -12.26
N SER A 254 10.08 15.20 -13.08
CA SER A 254 10.42 15.91 -14.32
C SER A 254 9.57 17.17 -14.44
N SER A 255 9.92 18.06 -15.37
CA SER A 255 9.10 19.25 -15.65
C SER A 255 7.71 18.93 -16.23
N ALA A 256 7.52 17.73 -16.78
CA ALA A 256 6.28 17.35 -17.47
C ALA A 256 5.33 16.52 -16.59
N TYR A 257 5.87 15.71 -15.69
CA TYR A 257 5.09 14.87 -14.76
C TYR A 257 5.95 14.44 -13.58
N ARG A 258 5.26 14.01 -12.51
CA ARG A 258 5.85 13.31 -11.37
C ARG A 258 5.22 11.95 -11.24
N LEU A 259 6.03 10.89 -11.24
CA LEU A 259 5.60 9.52 -10.99
C LEU A 259 5.99 9.11 -9.58
N SER A 260 4.99 8.74 -8.78
CA SER A 260 5.20 8.25 -7.42
C SER A 260 4.62 6.86 -7.27
N GLY A 261 5.27 5.99 -6.49
CA GLY A 261 4.71 4.68 -6.21
C GLY A 261 5.60 3.77 -5.38
N LYS A 262 5.04 2.63 -5.00
CA LYS A 262 5.72 1.58 -4.25
C LYS A 262 5.53 0.23 -4.90
N THR A 263 6.63 -0.48 -5.08
CA THR A 263 6.65 -1.87 -5.52
C THR A 263 6.38 -2.84 -4.37
N GLY A 264 5.78 -3.98 -4.70
CA GLY A 264 5.62 -5.14 -3.81
C GLY A 264 5.98 -6.43 -4.53
N THR A 265 6.54 -7.39 -3.81
CA THR A 265 6.70 -8.76 -4.30
C THR A 265 6.33 -9.74 -3.19
N SER A 266 5.55 -10.77 -3.50
CA SER A 266 5.45 -11.98 -2.68
C SER A 266 5.90 -13.16 -3.54
N ALA A 267 6.77 -14.01 -3.00
CA ALA A 267 7.30 -15.18 -3.69
C ALA A 267 7.14 -16.46 -2.83
N GLU A 268 6.09 -16.49 -1.99
CA GLU A 268 5.79 -17.65 -1.13
C GLU A 268 5.43 -18.89 -1.95
N ASP A 269 4.73 -18.70 -3.07
CA ASP A 269 4.49 -19.71 -4.08
C ASP A 269 5.35 -19.41 -5.32
N PRO A 270 6.42 -20.17 -5.59
CA PRO A 270 7.27 -19.97 -6.76
C PRO A 270 6.55 -20.11 -8.10
N ALA A 271 5.42 -20.82 -8.15
CA ALA A 271 4.60 -20.95 -9.36
C ALA A 271 3.64 -19.76 -9.53
N ARG A 272 3.34 -19.03 -8.45
CA ARG A 272 2.36 -17.93 -8.40
C ARG A 272 2.93 -16.73 -7.66
N GLU A 273 4.15 -16.35 -8.02
CA GLU A 273 4.78 -15.14 -7.47
C GLU A 273 3.90 -13.94 -7.83
N LEU A 274 3.79 -13.00 -6.90
CA LEU A 274 2.96 -11.80 -6.99
C LEU A 274 3.85 -10.57 -7.15
N GLY A 275 3.49 -9.69 -8.08
CA GLY A 275 4.16 -8.40 -8.31
C GLY A 275 3.16 -7.24 -8.23
N TRP A 276 3.57 -6.18 -7.56
CA TRP A 276 2.81 -4.94 -7.43
C TRP A 276 3.63 -3.73 -7.89
N LEU A 277 2.91 -2.74 -8.42
CA LEU A 277 3.27 -1.33 -8.32
C LEU A 277 2.00 -0.51 -8.12
N VAL A 278 1.91 0.22 -7.03
CA VAL A 278 0.78 1.10 -6.72
C VAL A 278 1.28 2.52 -6.53
N GLY A 279 0.51 3.52 -6.95
CA GLY A 279 0.97 4.91 -6.88
C GLY A 279 0.06 5.91 -7.57
N TYR A 280 0.64 7.05 -7.93
CA TYR A 280 -0.05 8.10 -8.68
C TYR A 280 0.92 8.86 -9.59
N VAL A 281 0.36 9.47 -10.63
CA VAL A 281 1.03 10.41 -11.53
C VAL A 281 0.42 11.79 -11.36
N GLU A 282 1.26 12.79 -11.20
CA GLU A 282 0.88 14.22 -11.13
C GLU A 282 1.32 14.92 -12.43
N ARG A 283 0.42 15.67 -13.04
CA ARG A 283 0.67 16.49 -14.24
C ARG A 283 0.00 17.86 -14.10
N GLY A 284 0.73 18.86 -13.63
CA GLY A 284 0.12 20.11 -13.16
C GLY A 284 -0.87 19.80 -12.04
N ASP A 285 -2.11 20.26 -12.17
CA ASP A 285 -3.17 20.01 -11.18
C ASP A 285 -3.90 18.67 -11.38
N ASP A 286 -3.55 17.90 -12.42
CA ASP A 286 -4.10 16.55 -12.65
C ASP A 286 -3.39 15.51 -11.82
N VAL A 287 -4.17 14.63 -11.18
CA VAL A 287 -3.65 13.44 -10.50
C VAL A 287 -4.39 12.20 -11.00
N ALA A 288 -3.64 11.17 -11.38
CA ALA A 288 -4.15 9.86 -11.74
C ALA A 288 -3.57 8.78 -10.82
N TYR A 289 -4.43 8.09 -10.07
CA TYR A 289 -4.05 7.02 -9.15
C TYR A 289 -4.07 5.69 -9.88
N TYR A 290 -3.08 4.83 -9.65
CA TYR A 290 -2.96 3.58 -10.38
C TYR A 290 -2.57 2.40 -9.48
N ALA A 291 -2.95 1.21 -9.93
CA ALA A 291 -2.50 -0.06 -9.37
C ALA A 291 -2.24 -1.07 -10.49
N LEU A 292 -0.97 -1.51 -10.59
CA LEU A 292 -0.53 -2.67 -11.34
C LEU A 292 -0.44 -3.85 -10.38
N ASN A 293 -1.11 -4.95 -10.72
CA ASN A 293 -0.96 -6.24 -10.05
C ASN A 293 -0.72 -7.34 -11.08
N MET A 294 0.22 -8.24 -10.81
CA MET A 294 0.55 -9.34 -11.70
C MET A 294 0.93 -10.59 -10.93
N GLU A 295 0.63 -11.75 -11.52
CA GLU A 295 0.95 -13.06 -10.97
C GLU A 295 1.46 -13.99 -12.06
N GLY A 296 2.46 -14.79 -11.72
CA GLY A 296 2.99 -15.84 -12.58
C GLY A 296 4.39 -16.27 -12.17
N PRO A 297 4.96 -17.27 -12.86
CA PRO A 297 6.27 -17.81 -12.54
C PRO A 297 7.38 -16.80 -12.85
N GLY A 298 8.34 -16.67 -11.94
CA GLY A 298 9.55 -15.89 -12.15
C GLY A 298 9.34 -14.37 -12.18
N ILE A 299 8.30 -13.83 -11.56
CA ILE A 299 8.16 -12.39 -11.30
C ILE A 299 9.37 -11.86 -10.52
N TRP A 300 9.79 -12.53 -9.44
CA TRP A 300 10.94 -12.14 -8.63
C TRP A 300 12.21 -12.00 -9.48
N LYS A 301 12.44 -12.97 -10.36
CA LYS A 301 13.64 -13.03 -11.22
C LYS A 301 13.55 -12.10 -12.43
N ASN A 302 12.41 -12.09 -13.12
CA ASN A 302 12.28 -11.49 -14.45
C ASN A 302 11.69 -10.08 -14.41
N PHE A 303 10.95 -9.74 -13.34
CA PHE A 303 10.24 -8.48 -13.13
C PHE A 303 10.72 -7.82 -11.83
N SER A 304 12.00 -7.43 -11.83
CA SER A 304 12.58 -6.63 -10.75
C SER A 304 11.73 -5.37 -10.46
N PRO A 305 11.88 -4.74 -9.28
CA PRO A 305 11.18 -3.51 -8.95
C PRO A 305 11.23 -2.46 -10.08
N GLN A 306 12.41 -2.24 -10.67
CA GLN A 306 12.63 -1.28 -11.75
C GLN A 306 11.90 -1.68 -13.05
N LYS A 307 11.85 -2.98 -13.37
CA LYS A 307 11.10 -3.46 -14.54
C LYS A 307 9.59 -3.29 -14.37
N ARG A 308 9.06 -3.47 -13.15
CA ARG A 308 7.64 -3.20 -12.87
C ARG A 308 7.31 -1.71 -12.92
N VAL A 309 8.21 -0.85 -12.48
CA VAL A 309 8.10 0.61 -12.70
C VAL A 309 8.05 0.93 -14.19
N SER A 310 8.98 0.38 -14.98
CA SER A 310 9.04 0.58 -16.43
C SER A 310 7.75 0.11 -17.13
N LEU A 311 7.27 -1.09 -16.78
CA LEU A 311 6.03 -1.65 -17.32
C LEU A 311 4.81 -0.76 -17.02
N ALA A 312 4.64 -0.33 -15.77
CA ALA A 312 3.54 0.55 -15.41
C ALA A 312 3.65 1.91 -16.12
N ARG A 313 4.86 2.44 -16.26
CA ARG A 313 5.14 3.68 -16.98
C ARG A 313 4.73 3.57 -18.45
N GLU A 314 5.11 2.49 -19.13
CA GLU A 314 4.72 2.21 -20.52
C GLU A 314 3.19 2.09 -20.67
N ILE A 315 2.52 1.41 -19.74
CA ILE A 315 1.05 1.34 -19.70
C ILE A 315 0.46 2.75 -19.57
N LEU A 316 0.91 3.53 -18.59
CA LEU A 316 0.43 4.90 -18.33
C LEU A 316 0.68 5.83 -19.53
N GLN A 317 1.80 5.68 -20.24
CA GLN A 317 2.08 6.38 -21.49
C GLN A 317 1.09 5.99 -22.58
N SER A 318 0.87 4.67 -22.79
CA SER A 318 -0.07 4.18 -23.81
C SER A 318 -1.53 4.60 -23.56
N LEU A 319 -1.88 4.93 -22.31
CA LEU A 319 -3.21 5.39 -21.90
C LEU A 319 -3.33 6.94 -21.85
N GLY A 320 -2.23 7.66 -22.11
CA GLY A 320 -2.16 9.12 -22.18
C GLY A 320 -2.01 9.83 -20.81
N PHE A 321 -1.68 9.11 -19.75
CA PHE A 321 -1.46 9.70 -18.41
C PHE A 321 -0.04 10.23 -18.21
N ILE A 322 0.93 9.68 -18.95
CA ILE A 322 2.30 10.20 -19.04
C ILE A 322 2.56 10.63 -20.49
N PRO A 323 3.19 11.79 -20.75
CA PRO A 323 3.49 12.23 -22.11
C PRO A 323 4.38 11.23 -22.89
N GLU A 324 4.11 11.09 -24.19
CA GLU A 324 4.99 10.37 -25.11
C GLU A 324 6.36 11.05 -25.22
N GLY A 325 7.43 10.27 -25.37
CA GLY A 325 8.79 10.79 -25.50
C GLY A 325 9.43 11.33 -24.22
N ALA A 326 8.69 11.39 -23.10
CA ALA A 326 9.27 11.79 -21.82
C ALA A 326 10.26 10.72 -21.33
N ALA A 327 11.56 10.95 -21.52
CA ALA A 327 12.60 10.02 -21.04
C ALA A 327 12.57 9.95 -19.51
N PRO A 328 12.80 8.77 -18.90
CA PRO A 328 12.98 8.71 -17.45
C PRO A 328 14.19 9.59 -17.10
N PRO A 329 14.15 10.32 -15.97
CA PRO A 329 15.32 11.06 -15.52
C PRO A 329 16.50 10.09 -15.38
N PRO A 330 17.75 10.57 -15.60
CA PRO A 330 18.92 9.74 -15.39
C PRO A 330 18.86 9.14 -13.98
N ALA A 331 19.14 7.84 -13.87
CA ALA A 331 19.10 7.15 -12.59
C ALA A 331 19.99 7.92 -11.60
N LYS A 332 19.40 8.43 -10.51
CA LYS A 332 20.19 9.02 -9.42
C LYS A 332 21.20 7.96 -8.97
N ALA A 333 22.48 8.28 -9.06
CA ALA A 333 23.57 7.43 -8.59
C ALA A 333 23.30 6.96 -7.15
N PRO A 334 23.69 5.72 -6.80
CA PRO A 334 23.30 5.05 -5.56
C PRO A 334 23.72 5.75 -4.27
#